data_AF-A0A7V8NPU1-F1
#
_entry.id   AF-A0A7V8NPU1-F1
#
_cell.length_a   1.000
_cell.length_b   1.000
_cell.length_c   1.000
_cell.angle_alpha   90.00
_cell.angle_beta   90.00
_cell.angle_gamma   90.00
#
_symmetry.space_group_name_H-M   'P 1'
#
loop_
_entity.id
_entity.type
_entity.pdbx_description
1 polymer ?
#
loop_
_entity_poly.entity_id
_entity_poly.type
_entity_poly.pdbx_seq_one_letter_code
_entity_poly.pdbx_strand_id
1 'polypeptide(L)'
;HCYKNGWLSDFFSALEKNSNWLSVCTPGEYLASHSPLGRADLPAASYTEMMEWVFPTRVRQRYHAVLQEFAARPEVLAFLRGGSWRGFFRKYSESNLLHKKMLRVSARIAAAPAPACEQREKQAAELAEARDLLLRAQCNDAYWHGIFGGIYAPHLRTDPVRNLIRAEAIADSLTPGAHAPRVEMLDYDADGAKELLFTSPEFQALLKPGDGGTIAALDFRPAAVTLINSILRRPEAYHSRLRAATGATVTGAVASIHEQTRVKEPGLQRFLRYDRWPRHAFRVLIFDPSRTQADYEALELREDAAFAGGAFSIKNSAASGAELFCAGSLLPRDRSKATAPRLLLFKHFSFNPCPHGFEVACEIRLKGKELLEKPVAVGMESIINLLAPSEPDRFFETPAGRMNLRLSGTLPAPILRIEDGWQRVRVSVHAPLAEAFWIAPIETVSESEEGFE
;
A
#
# COMPACT_ATOMS: atom_id res chain seq x y z
N HIS A 1 26.56 17.56 16.23
CA HIS A 1 27.67 16.64 16.51
C HIS A 1 28.77 16.79 15.45
N CYS A 2 28.72 16.08 14.31
CA CYS A 2 29.84 15.97 13.35
C CYS A 2 30.56 17.28 12.99
N TYR A 3 29.80 18.32 12.61
CA TYR A 3 30.37 19.62 12.21
C TYR A 3 30.46 20.61 13.38
N LYS A 4 29.33 20.94 14.04
CA LYS A 4 29.27 21.95 15.11
C LYS A 4 30.15 21.63 16.33
N ASN A 5 30.48 20.36 16.59
CA ASN A 5 31.27 19.92 17.73
C ASN A 5 32.65 19.37 17.30
N GLY A 6 33.14 19.69 16.09
CA GLY A 6 34.49 19.34 15.64
C GLY A 6 34.73 17.88 15.21
N TRP A 7 33.91 16.92 15.67
CA TRP A 7 34.17 15.47 15.56
C TRP A 7 34.73 14.98 14.22
N LEU A 8 34.22 15.45 13.07
CA LEU A 8 34.72 15.00 11.76
C LEU A 8 36.17 15.50 11.49
N SER A 9 36.47 16.73 11.89
CA SER A 9 37.82 17.32 11.81
C SER A 9 38.77 16.64 12.79
N ASP A 10 38.30 16.36 14.01
CA ASP A 10 39.08 15.65 15.03
C ASP A 10 39.40 14.21 14.59
N PHE A 11 38.44 13.52 13.95
CA PHE A 11 38.62 12.19 13.40
C PHE A 11 39.67 12.16 12.29
N PHE A 12 39.60 13.04 11.29
CA PHE A 12 40.62 13.11 10.25
C PHE A 12 42.00 13.50 10.80
N SER A 13 42.05 14.46 11.74
CA SER A 13 43.30 14.81 12.45
C SER A 13 43.88 13.61 13.21
N ALA A 14 43.04 12.72 13.74
CA ALA A 14 43.50 11.51 14.42
C ALA A 14 44.03 10.47 13.44
N LEU A 15 43.44 10.32 12.24
CA LEU A 15 43.98 9.45 11.18
C LEU A 15 45.40 9.89 10.76
N GLU A 16 45.58 11.19 10.47
CA GLU A 16 46.88 11.75 10.08
C GLU A 16 47.95 11.57 11.17
N LYS A 17 47.62 11.85 12.44
CA LYS A 17 48.53 11.68 13.59
C LYS A 17 48.96 10.23 13.83
N ASN A 18 48.21 9.25 13.33
CA ASN A 18 48.49 7.82 13.46
C ASN A 18 49.00 7.16 12.17
N SER A 19 49.32 7.96 11.14
CA SER A 19 49.81 7.50 9.83
C SER A 19 51.10 6.67 9.87
N ASN A 20 51.84 6.68 10.98
CA ASN A 20 53.01 5.84 11.20
C ASN A 20 52.69 4.35 11.42
N TRP A 21 51.44 4.00 11.74
CA TRP A 21 50.97 2.60 11.88
C TRP A 21 49.64 2.32 11.19
N LEU A 22 48.81 3.34 10.97
CA LEU A 22 47.50 3.24 10.32
C LEU A 22 47.58 3.72 8.87
N SER A 23 47.47 2.80 7.92
CA SER A 23 47.37 3.14 6.50
C SER A 23 45.91 3.39 6.10
N VAL A 24 45.63 4.55 5.48
CA VAL A 24 44.32 4.91 4.94
C VAL A 24 44.39 4.84 3.43
N CYS A 25 43.47 4.11 2.81
CA CYS A 25 43.36 3.97 1.36
C CYS A 25 41.91 3.79 0.93
N THR A 26 41.64 4.03 -0.35
CA THR A 26 40.37 3.73 -1.00
C THR A 26 40.25 2.22 -1.28
N PRO A 27 39.02 1.69 -1.47
CA PRO A 27 38.83 0.30 -1.87
C PRO A 27 39.57 -0.09 -3.17
N GLY A 28 39.75 0.86 -4.10
CA GLY A 28 40.47 0.63 -5.36
C GLY A 28 41.97 0.45 -5.16
N GLU A 29 42.60 1.28 -4.34
CA GLU A 29 44.04 1.19 -4.01
C GLU A 29 44.37 -0.10 -3.24
N TYR A 30 43.49 -0.51 -2.33
CA TYR A 30 43.63 -1.78 -1.61
C TYR A 30 43.60 -2.96 -2.59
N LEU A 31 42.60 -3.00 -3.49
CA LEU A 31 42.47 -4.07 -4.51
C LEU A 31 43.60 -4.07 -5.56
N ALA A 32 44.24 -2.93 -5.82
CA ALA A 32 45.39 -2.85 -6.72
C ALA A 32 46.70 -3.38 -6.09
N SER A 33 46.77 -3.48 -4.77
CA SER A 33 47.97 -3.86 -4.01
C SER A 33 47.84 -5.19 -3.25
N HIS A 34 46.62 -5.66 -3.00
CA HIS A 34 46.33 -6.85 -2.21
C HIS A 34 45.38 -7.80 -2.96
N SER A 35 45.76 -9.08 -3.03
CA SER A 35 44.84 -10.14 -3.47
C SER A 35 43.77 -10.41 -2.41
N PRO A 36 42.51 -10.69 -2.79
CA PRO A 36 41.50 -11.20 -1.86
C PRO A 36 41.99 -12.47 -1.14
N LEU A 37 41.69 -12.61 0.15
CA LEU A 37 42.14 -13.73 1.00
C LEU A 37 41.68 -15.12 0.50
N GLY A 38 40.63 -15.16 -0.32
CA GLY A 38 40.11 -16.39 -0.90
C GLY A 38 38.68 -16.21 -1.40
N ARG A 39 38.03 -17.34 -1.68
CA ARG A 39 36.60 -17.39 -2.06
C ARG A 39 35.73 -17.43 -0.80
N ALA A 40 34.62 -16.70 -0.85
CA ALA A 40 33.53 -16.80 0.12
C ALA A 40 32.20 -16.96 -0.62
N ASP A 41 31.33 -17.85 -0.13
CA ASP A 41 29.96 -18.00 -0.64
C ASP A 41 29.00 -17.29 0.34
N LEU A 42 28.43 -16.16 -0.08
CA LEU A 42 27.58 -15.31 0.77
C LEU A 42 26.09 -15.64 0.57
N PRO A 43 25.30 -15.84 1.65
CA PRO A 43 23.86 -16.01 1.54
C PRO A 43 23.16 -14.68 1.20
N ALA A 44 21.88 -14.76 0.81
CA ALA A 44 21.04 -13.57 0.61
C ALA A 44 20.79 -12.86 1.96
N ALA A 45 21.61 -11.86 2.26
CA ALA A 45 21.63 -11.12 3.53
C ALA A 45 21.56 -9.59 3.31
N SER A 46 21.56 -8.85 4.42
CA SER A 46 21.73 -7.40 4.48
C SER A 46 22.42 -7.05 5.79
N TYR A 47 22.47 -5.77 6.18
CA TYR A 47 22.85 -5.39 7.54
C TYR A 47 21.82 -5.90 8.56
N THR A 48 22.25 -6.10 9.80
CA THR A 48 21.49 -6.83 10.84
C THR A 48 20.07 -6.30 10.99
N GLU A 49 19.92 -4.99 11.15
CA GLU A 49 18.67 -4.29 11.41
C GLU A 49 17.65 -4.50 10.28
N MET A 50 18.10 -4.45 9.03
CA MET A 50 17.27 -4.75 7.86
C MET A 50 16.71 -6.17 7.91
N MET A 51 17.55 -7.13 8.33
CA MET A 51 17.15 -8.53 8.47
C MET A 51 16.16 -8.74 9.64
N GLU A 52 16.00 -7.78 10.56
CA GLU A 52 14.95 -7.79 11.58
C GLU A 52 13.66 -7.11 11.12
N TRP A 53 13.77 -5.94 10.47
CA TRP A 53 12.65 -5.09 10.06
C TRP A 53 11.69 -5.80 9.10
N VAL A 54 12.24 -6.70 8.27
CA VAL A 54 11.53 -7.51 7.29
C VAL A 54 10.63 -8.59 7.90
N PHE A 55 10.81 -8.95 9.18
CA PHE A 55 9.94 -9.91 9.84
C PHE A 55 8.52 -9.35 10.04
N PRO A 56 7.47 -10.16 9.85
CA PRO A 56 6.13 -9.83 10.33
C PRO A 56 6.17 -9.57 11.84
N THR A 57 5.37 -8.62 12.32
CA THR A 57 5.46 -8.06 13.68
C THR A 57 5.57 -9.07 14.82
N ARG A 58 4.72 -10.12 14.81
CA ARG A 58 4.78 -11.19 15.83
C ARG A 58 6.08 -11.99 15.78
N VAL A 59 6.65 -12.18 14.58
CA VAL A 59 7.93 -12.86 14.36
C VAL A 59 9.08 -11.96 14.82
N ARG A 60 9.06 -10.66 14.49
CA ARG A 60 10.07 -9.68 14.95
C ARG A 60 10.12 -9.61 16.48
N GLN A 61 8.96 -9.54 17.15
CA GLN A 61 8.86 -9.56 18.61
C GLN A 61 9.45 -10.84 19.22
N ARG A 62 9.17 -12.01 18.65
CA ARG A 62 9.75 -13.29 19.10
C ARG A 62 11.26 -13.36 18.85
N TYR A 63 11.72 -12.85 17.72
CA TYR A 63 13.15 -12.78 17.38
C TYR A 63 13.91 -11.91 18.38
N HIS A 64 13.37 -10.73 18.72
CA HIS A 64 13.93 -9.86 19.76
C HIS A 64 13.96 -10.52 21.15
N ALA A 65 12.92 -11.27 21.53
CA ALA A 65 12.94 -12.02 22.79
C ALA A 65 14.07 -13.06 22.84
N VAL A 66 14.31 -13.79 21.73
CA VAL A 66 15.40 -14.76 21.61
C VAL A 66 16.78 -14.08 21.63
N LEU A 67 16.95 -12.92 20.98
CA LEU A 67 18.20 -12.16 21.07
C LEU A 67 18.53 -11.76 22.51
N GLN A 68 17.52 -11.35 23.30
CA GLN A 68 17.70 -11.00 24.71
C GLN A 68 18.01 -12.22 25.58
N GLU A 69 17.34 -13.35 25.34
CA GLU A 69 17.61 -14.63 26.02
C GLU A 69 19.07 -15.09 25.86
N PHE A 70 19.66 -14.88 24.68
CA PHE A 70 21.03 -15.28 24.36
C PHE A 70 22.05 -14.13 24.32
N ALA A 71 21.73 -12.95 24.88
CA ALA A 71 22.58 -11.76 24.82
C ALA A 71 24.00 -11.99 25.40
N ALA A 72 24.13 -12.85 26.41
CA ALA A 72 25.41 -13.22 27.03
C ALA A 72 26.14 -14.39 26.32
N ARG A 73 25.66 -14.86 25.17
CA ARG A 73 26.18 -16.04 24.45
C ARG A 73 26.48 -15.74 22.97
N PRO A 74 27.57 -15.01 22.66
CA PRO A 74 27.95 -14.65 21.29
C PRO A 74 28.10 -15.85 20.35
N GLU A 75 28.50 -17.01 20.89
CA GLU A 75 28.63 -18.26 20.15
C GLU A 75 27.28 -18.84 19.70
N VAL A 76 26.18 -18.48 20.37
CA VAL A 76 24.81 -18.79 19.92
C VAL A 76 24.31 -17.72 18.95
N LEU A 77 24.51 -16.44 19.27
CA LEU A 77 24.11 -15.32 18.41
C LEU A 77 24.74 -15.42 17.01
N ALA A 78 25.98 -15.94 16.91
CA ALA A 78 26.68 -16.21 15.66
C ALA A 78 25.94 -17.17 14.70
N PHE A 79 24.94 -17.93 15.17
CA PHE A 79 24.08 -18.79 14.33
C PHE A 79 22.68 -18.22 14.09
N LEU A 80 22.26 -17.18 14.81
CA LEU A 80 20.98 -16.51 14.57
C LEU A 80 21.05 -15.71 13.26
N ARG A 81 19.98 -15.79 12.47
CA ARG A 81 19.86 -15.12 11.17
C ARG A 81 18.50 -14.44 11.10
N GLY A 82 18.48 -13.18 10.63
CA GLY A 82 17.24 -12.51 10.28
C GLY A 82 16.70 -12.94 8.91
N GLY A 83 15.66 -12.25 8.43
CA GLY A 83 15.03 -12.52 7.15
C GLY A 83 15.75 -11.88 5.94
N SER A 84 15.43 -12.39 4.74
CA SER A 84 15.82 -11.74 3.48
C SER A 84 14.88 -10.58 3.16
N TRP A 85 15.42 -9.45 2.66
CA TRP A 85 14.69 -8.22 2.29
C TRP A 85 13.42 -8.47 1.45
N ARG A 86 13.44 -9.46 0.53
CA ARG A 86 12.26 -9.83 -0.29
C ARG A 86 11.03 -10.23 0.54
N GLY A 87 11.21 -10.55 1.83
CA GLY A 87 10.11 -10.76 2.77
C GLY A 87 9.21 -9.53 2.98
N PHE A 88 9.63 -8.32 2.60
CA PHE A 88 8.78 -7.12 2.66
C PHE A 88 7.57 -7.23 1.73
N PHE A 89 7.68 -7.90 0.59
CA PHE A 89 6.53 -8.20 -0.28
C PHE A 89 5.48 -9.10 0.41
N ARG A 90 5.89 -9.89 1.41
CA ARG A 90 4.97 -10.68 2.25
C ARG A 90 4.47 -9.91 3.48
N LYS A 91 5.25 -8.95 3.98
CA LYS A 91 4.87 -8.09 5.12
C LYS A 91 3.85 -7.01 4.71
N TYR A 92 4.04 -6.44 3.52
CA TYR A 92 3.24 -5.36 2.95
C TYR A 92 2.72 -5.78 1.57
N SER A 93 1.43 -6.11 1.48
CA SER A 93 0.79 -6.52 0.22
C SER A 93 0.80 -5.40 -0.83
N GLU A 94 0.78 -4.14 -0.41
CA GLU A 94 0.89 -2.96 -1.27
C GLU A 94 2.29 -2.88 -1.93
N SER A 95 3.34 -3.29 -1.20
CA SER A 95 4.70 -3.41 -1.78
C SER A 95 4.74 -4.46 -2.88
N ASN A 96 4.10 -5.61 -2.64
CA ASN A 96 4.02 -6.69 -3.60
C ASN A 96 3.25 -6.27 -4.85
N LEU A 97 2.09 -5.61 -4.69
CA LEU A 97 1.32 -5.05 -5.80
C LEU A 97 2.16 -4.06 -6.63
N LEU A 98 2.87 -3.13 -5.99
CA LEU A 98 3.77 -2.19 -6.66
C LEU A 98 4.90 -2.89 -7.41
N HIS A 99 5.55 -3.86 -6.77
CA HIS A 99 6.67 -4.62 -7.35
C HIS A 99 6.24 -5.51 -8.52
N LYS A 100 5.05 -6.12 -8.43
CA LYS A 100 4.49 -6.96 -9.48
C LYS A 100 4.01 -6.11 -10.66
N LYS A 101 3.46 -4.91 -10.41
CA LYS A 101 3.25 -3.90 -11.45
C LYS A 101 4.58 -3.54 -12.13
N MET A 102 5.64 -3.26 -11.37
CA MET A 102 6.97 -2.96 -11.92
C MET A 102 7.49 -4.09 -12.84
N LEU A 103 7.44 -5.35 -12.40
CA LEU A 103 7.84 -6.49 -13.22
C LEU A 103 6.97 -6.64 -14.48
N ARG A 104 5.66 -6.43 -14.37
CA ARG A 104 4.73 -6.49 -15.51
C ARG A 104 5.03 -5.38 -16.54
N VAL A 105 5.26 -4.15 -16.09
CA VAL A 105 5.63 -3.04 -16.98
C VAL A 105 7.00 -3.29 -17.62
N SER A 106 7.96 -3.85 -16.87
CA SER A 106 9.23 -4.30 -17.44
C SER A 106 9.05 -5.35 -18.56
N ALA A 107 8.12 -6.30 -18.37
CA ALA A 107 7.81 -7.30 -19.39
C ALA A 107 7.09 -6.68 -20.62
N ARG A 108 6.20 -5.70 -20.41
CA ARG A 108 5.55 -4.94 -21.49
C ARG A 108 6.55 -4.16 -22.33
N ILE A 109 7.50 -3.46 -21.70
CA ILE A 109 8.59 -2.74 -22.37
C ILE A 109 9.50 -3.70 -23.14
N ALA A 110 9.82 -4.87 -22.58
CA ALA A 110 10.63 -5.89 -23.25
C ALA A 110 9.91 -6.55 -24.44
N ALA A 111 8.59 -6.61 -24.42
CA ALA A 111 7.75 -7.19 -25.46
C ALA A 111 7.29 -6.18 -26.55
N ALA A 112 7.64 -4.89 -26.41
CA ALA A 112 7.35 -3.88 -27.41
C ALA A 112 8.00 -4.26 -28.76
N PRO A 113 7.31 -4.06 -29.91
CA PRO A 113 7.82 -4.50 -31.20
C PRO A 113 9.06 -3.71 -31.64
N ALA A 114 9.83 -4.30 -32.55
CA ALA A 114 10.99 -3.63 -33.15
C ALA A 114 10.56 -2.35 -33.90
N PRO A 115 11.30 -1.24 -33.79
CA PRO A 115 10.92 0.03 -34.40
C PRO A 115 10.72 -0.04 -35.92
N ALA A 116 9.58 0.46 -36.40
CA ALA A 116 9.26 0.54 -37.83
C ALA A 116 10.25 1.47 -38.56
N CYS A 117 10.63 1.14 -39.79
CA CYS A 117 11.72 1.83 -40.49
C CYS A 117 11.51 3.35 -40.60
N GLU A 118 10.28 3.79 -40.92
CA GLU A 118 9.89 5.19 -41.10
C GLU A 118 9.82 6.00 -39.79
N GLN A 119 9.72 5.34 -38.64
CA GLN A 119 9.58 5.98 -37.32
C GLN A 119 10.66 5.51 -36.33
N ARG A 120 11.74 4.90 -36.83
CA ARG A 120 12.71 4.13 -36.04
C ARG A 120 13.29 4.92 -34.88
N GLU A 121 13.75 6.14 -35.15
CA GLU A 121 14.41 7.01 -34.16
C GLU A 121 13.43 7.45 -33.08
N LYS A 122 12.20 7.84 -33.48
CA LYS A 122 11.14 8.25 -32.56
C LYS A 122 10.75 7.10 -31.62
N GLN A 123 10.42 5.94 -32.17
CA GLN A 123 10.00 4.77 -31.39
C GLN A 123 11.14 4.24 -30.50
N ALA A 124 12.39 4.35 -30.93
CA ALA A 124 13.56 4.02 -30.10
C ALA A 124 13.74 5.01 -28.93
N ALA A 125 13.49 6.31 -29.14
CA ALA A 125 13.52 7.33 -28.09
C ALA A 125 12.38 7.14 -27.08
N GLU A 126 11.15 6.90 -27.55
CA GLU A 126 9.99 6.57 -26.69
C GLU A 126 10.27 5.31 -25.85
N LEU A 127 10.84 4.25 -26.45
CA LEU A 127 11.21 3.04 -25.72
C LEU A 127 12.37 3.25 -24.72
N ALA A 128 13.28 4.20 -24.98
CA ALA A 128 14.30 4.60 -24.02
C ALA A 128 13.69 5.37 -22.83
N GLU A 129 12.78 6.32 -23.08
CA GLU A 129 12.04 7.02 -22.02
C GLU A 129 11.26 6.04 -21.13
N ALA A 130 10.57 5.05 -21.73
CA ALA A 130 9.87 4.02 -20.97
C ALA A 130 10.80 3.21 -20.05
N ARG A 131 12.04 2.94 -20.49
CA ARG A 131 13.07 2.27 -19.67
C ARG A 131 13.57 3.17 -18.54
N ASP A 132 13.83 4.45 -18.79
CA ASP A 132 14.24 5.41 -17.75
C ASP A 132 13.16 5.57 -16.68
N LEU A 133 11.89 5.64 -17.07
CA LEU A 133 10.74 5.67 -16.16
C LEU A 133 10.64 4.38 -15.34
N LEU A 134 10.84 3.21 -15.95
CA LEU A 134 10.90 1.93 -15.23
C LEU A 134 12.04 1.91 -14.20
N LEU A 135 13.24 2.36 -14.56
CA LEU A 135 14.40 2.43 -13.66
C LEU A 135 14.15 3.38 -12.49
N ARG A 136 13.53 4.55 -12.72
CA ARG A 136 13.08 5.45 -11.65
C ARG A 136 12.10 4.78 -10.69
N ALA A 137 11.17 3.99 -11.22
CA ALA A 137 10.20 3.24 -10.41
C ALA A 137 10.83 2.10 -9.59
N GLN A 138 12.09 1.71 -9.85
CA GLN A 138 12.83 0.74 -9.04
C GLN A 138 13.53 1.38 -7.82
N CYS A 139 13.31 2.67 -7.56
CA CYS A 139 13.74 3.34 -6.33
C CYS A 139 13.21 2.60 -5.09
N ASN A 140 14.13 2.06 -4.28
CA ASN A 140 13.83 1.00 -3.32
C ASN A 140 12.93 1.42 -2.15
N ASP A 141 12.97 2.69 -1.75
CA ASP A 141 12.40 3.21 -0.49
C ASP A 141 10.89 2.98 -0.38
N ALA A 142 10.18 3.04 -1.50
CA ALA A 142 8.73 2.82 -1.57
C ALA A 142 8.29 1.37 -1.29
N TYR A 143 9.23 0.40 -1.30
CA TYR A 143 8.94 -1.04 -1.25
C TYR A 143 9.09 -1.65 0.15
N TRP A 144 9.58 -0.93 1.15
CA TRP A 144 9.82 -1.47 2.49
C TRP A 144 9.73 -0.39 3.57
N HIS A 145 9.85 -0.78 4.84
CA HIS A 145 9.91 0.15 5.97
C HIS A 145 10.79 -0.42 7.08
N GLY A 146 11.59 0.47 7.69
CA GLY A 146 12.49 0.18 8.80
C GLY A 146 12.33 1.20 9.91
N ILE A 147 13.17 2.25 9.87
CA ILE A 147 13.07 3.48 10.67
C ILE A 147 12.78 4.74 9.82
N PHE A 148 12.73 4.58 8.49
CA PHE A 148 12.40 5.64 7.53
C PHE A 148 10.98 5.42 7.03
N GLY A 149 10.24 6.50 6.76
CA GLY A 149 8.83 6.45 6.33
C GLY A 149 8.58 5.41 5.24
N GLY A 150 9.42 5.37 4.20
CA GLY A 150 9.44 4.29 3.21
C GLY A 150 8.06 4.02 2.60
N ILE A 151 7.60 2.76 2.63
CA ILE A 151 6.26 2.41 2.16
C ILE A 151 5.11 3.05 2.97
N TYR A 152 5.32 3.58 4.18
CA TYR A 152 4.27 4.36 4.86
C TYR A 152 4.11 5.77 4.28
N ALA A 153 5.18 6.36 3.70
CA ALA A 153 5.15 7.69 3.12
C ALA A 153 4.37 7.72 1.78
N PRO A 154 3.20 8.40 1.68
CA PRO A 154 2.37 8.34 0.48
C PRO A 154 3.04 8.92 -0.78
N HIS A 155 3.86 9.95 -0.62
CA HIS A 155 4.59 10.57 -1.73
C HIS A 155 5.66 9.63 -2.32
N LEU A 156 6.35 8.84 -1.47
CA LEU A 156 7.31 7.82 -1.93
C LEU A 156 6.60 6.68 -2.67
N ARG A 157 5.39 6.29 -2.26
CA ARG A 157 4.59 5.29 -3.01
C ARG A 157 4.09 5.82 -4.36
N THR A 158 3.61 7.07 -4.40
CA THR A 158 2.96 7.61 -5.61
C THR A 158 3.94 7.78 -6.78
N ASP A 159 5.21 8.16 -6.53
CA ASP A 159 6.11 8.45 -7.66
C ASP A 159 6.51 7.23 -8.50
N PRO A 160 6.90 6.07 -7.91
CA PRO A 160 7.04 4.82 -8.65
C PRO A 160 5.78 4.45 -9.43
N VAL A 161 4.59 4.52 -8.83
CA VAL A 161 3.35 4.20 -9.54
C VAL A 161 3.13 5.13 -10.75
N ARG A 162 3.35 6.44 -10.58
CA ARG A 162 3.27 7.44 -11.66
C ARG A 162 4.23 7.10 -12.81
N ASN A 163 5.49 6.78 -12.49
CA ASN A 163 6.48 6.41 -13.50
C ASN A 163 6.08 5.10 -14.21
N LEU A 164 5.55 4.09 -13.50
CA LEU A 164 5.07 2.84 -14.09
C LEU A 164 3.86 3.05 -15.01
N ILE A 165 2.90 3.92 -14.64
CA ILE A 165 1.74 4.22 -15.49
C ILE A 165 2.20 4.86 -16.81
N ARG A 166 3.16 5.79 -16.76
CA ARG A 166 3.73 6.43 -17.97
C ARG A 166 4.48 5.43 -18.83
N ALA A 167 5.35 4.62 -18.22
CA ALA A 167 6.14 3.62 -18.93
C ALA A 167 5.26 2.54 -19.60
N GLU A 168 4.18 2.10 -18.93
CA GLU A 168 3.21 1.18 -19.54
C GLU A 168 2.38 1.85 -20.64
N ALA A 169 2.04 3.14 -20.52
CA ALA A 169 1.35 3.88 -21.56
C ALA A 169 2.18 4.01 -22.85
N ILE A 170 3.48 4.28 -22.73
CA ILE A 170 4.39 4.31 -23.88
C ILE A 170 4.54 2.91 -24.50
N ALA A 171 4.72 1.87 -23.69
CA ALA A 171 4.83 0.50 -24.18
C ALA A 171 3.55 0.02 -24.88
N ASP A 172 2.36 0.34 -24.34
CA ASP A 172 1.08 0.08 -25.00
C ASP A 172 0.95 0.88 -26.31
N SER A 173 1.35 2.16 -26.37
CA SER A 173 1.23 2.95 -27.61
C SER A 173 2.13 2.47 -28.75
N LEU A 174 3.26 1.83 -28.41
CA LEU A 174 4.12 1.17 -29.38
C LEU A 174 3.63 -0.23 -29.79
N THR A 175 2.63 -0.79 -29.10
CA THR A 175 2.17 -2.18 -29.31
C THR A 175 0.84 -2.21 -30.09
N PRO A 176 0.83 -2.76 -31.33
CA PRO A 176 -0.40 -2.87 -32.13
C PRO A 176 -1.56 -3.54 -31.38
N GLY A 177 -2.72 -2.88 -31.37
CA GLY A 177 -3.92 -3.36 -30.70
C GLY A 177 -3.97 -3.14 -29.18
N ALA A 178 -2.88 -2.74 -28.51
CA ALA A 178 -2.87 -2.54 -27.06
C ALA A 178 -3.65 -1.29 -26.58
N HIS A 179 -4.07 -0.41 -27.50
CA HIS A 179 -5.05 0.65 -27.23
C HIS A 179 -6.50 0.17 -27.12
N ALA A 180 -6.84 -1.05 -27.58
CA ALA A 180 -8.19 -1.58 -27.42
C ALA A 180 -8.46 -1.91 -25.93
N PRO A 181 -9.64 -1.57 -25.38
CA PRO A 181 -10.05 -2.00 -24.06
C PRO A 181 -9.96 -3.53 -23.95
N ARG A 182 -9.33 -4.02 -22.88
CA ARG A 182 -9.09 -5.45 -22.63
C ARG A 182 -9.27 -5.82 -21.18
N VAL A 183 -9.55 -7.10 -20.94
CA VAL A 183 -9.47 -7.74 -19.62
C VAL A 183 -8.51 -8.93 -19.71
N GLU A 184 -7.58 -9.02 -18.77
CA GLU A 184 -6.65 -10.13 -18.61
C GLU A 184 -6.95 -10.86 -17.29
N MET A 185 -6.99 -12.19 -17.30
CA MET A 185 -7.17 -13.00 -16.08
C MET A 185 -5.84 -13.68 -15.71
N LEU A 186 -5.25 -13.26 -14.60
CA LEU A 186 -3.90 -13.64 -14.18
C LEU A 186 -3.78 -13.63 -12.66
N ASP A 187 -2.85 -14.42 -12.12
CA ASP A 187 -2.34 -14.23 -10.77
C ASP A 187 -1.40 -13.01 -10.82
N TYR A 188 -1.92 -11.85 -10.38
CA TYR A 188 -1.22 -10.58 -10.54
C TYR A 188 -0.12 -10.43 -9.50
N ASP A 189 -0.39 -10.80 -8.24
CA ASP A 189 0.53 -10.58 -7.12
C ASP A 189 1.30 -11.83 -6.66
N ALA A 190 1.09 -12.97 -7.32
CA ALA A 190 1.68 -14.28 -7.03
C ALA A 190 1.26 -14.86 -5.66
N ASP A 191 -0.02 -14.71 -5.31
CA ASP A 191 -0.62 -15.33 -4.12
C ASP A 191 -1.37 -16.65 -4.41
N GLY A 192 -1.50 -17.04 -5.69
CA GLY A 192 -2.16 -18.25 -6.15
C GLY A 192 -3.65 -18.07 -6.49
N ALA A 193 -4.25 -16.90 -6.23
CA ALA A 193 -5.55 -16.52 -6.77
C ALA A 193 -5.40 -15.96 -8.20
N LYS A 194 -6.53 -15.66 -8.84
CA LYS A 194 -6.55 -14.93 -10.13
C LYS A 194 -7.37 -13.65 -9.99
N GLU A 195 -6.77 -12.54 -10.39
CA GLU A 195 -7.39 -11.24 -10.56
C GLU A 195 -7.89 -11.05 -12.00
N LEU A 196 -8.71 -10.02 -12.19
CA LEU A 196 -9.07 -9.47 -13.49
C LEU A 196 -8.44 -8.08 -13.63
N LEU A 197 -7.52 -7.93 -14.57
CA LEU A 197 -6.91 -6.64 -14.91
C LEU A 197 -7.60 -6.06 -16.13
N PHE A 198 -8.36 -4.99 -15.94
CA PHE A 198 -8.95 -4.19 -17.01
C PHE A 198 -7.97 -3.11 -17.43
N THR A 199 -7.84 -2.85 -18.72
CA THR A 199 -6.96 -1.80 -19.26
C THR A 199 -7.56 -1.17 -20.50
N SER A 200 -7.61 0.16 -20.52
CA SER A 200 -7.91 1.01 -21.67
C SER A 200 -6.85 2.13 -21.79
N PRO A 201 -6.90 3.02 -22.79
CA PRO A 201 -6.04 4.21 -22.83
C PRO A 201 -6.24 5.17 -21.64
N GLU A 202 -7.44 5.22 -21.07
CA GLU A 202 -7.85 6.14 -20.01
C GLU A 202 -7.56 5.59 -18.61
N PHE A 203 -7.70 4.29 -18.40
CA PHE A 203 -7.55 3.68 -17.07
C PHE A 203 -6.91 2.29 -17.06
N GLN A 204 -6.43 1.89 -15.88
CA GLN A 204 -6.17 0.50 -15.53
C GLN A 204 -6.85 0.18 -14.18
N ALA A 205 -7.51 -0.97 -14.08
CA ALA A 205 -8.20 -1.39 -12.86
C ALA A 205 -7.92 -2.87 -12.54
N LEU A 206 -7.45 -3.14 -11.33
CA LEU A 206 -7.18 -4.50 -10.84
C LEU A 206 -8.33 -4.94 -9.92
N LEU A 207 -9.24 -5.76 -10.42
CA LEU A 207 -10.33 -6.36 -9.66
C LEU A 207 -9.84 -7.68 -9.04
N LYS A 208 -9.95 -7.81 -7.70
CA LYS A 208 -9.50 -8.97 -6.92
C LYS A 208 -10.69 -9.74 -6.33
N PRO A 209 -11.19 -10.79 -7.00
CA PRO A 209 -12.32 -11.60 -6.52
C PRO A 209 -12.04 -12.26 -5.16
N GLY A 210 -10.79 -12.63 -4.88
CA GLY A 210 -10.37 -13.27 -3.63
C GLY A 210 -10.45 -12.39 -2.38
N ASP A 211 -10.52 -11.06 -2.53
CA ASP A 211 -10.60 -10.10 -1.42
C ASP A 211 -11.91 -9.28 -1.51
N GLY A 212 -13.03 -9.91 -1.15
CA GLY A 212 -14.34 -9.25 -1.12
C GLY A 212 -14.86 -8.79 -2.48
N GLY A 213 -14.27 -9.23 -3.59
CA GLY A 213 -14.56 -8.72 -4.93
C GLY A 213 -14.33 -7.20 -5.04
N THR A 214 -13.15 -6.73 -4.65
CA THR A 214 -12.79 -5.30 -4.57
C THR A 214 -11.85 -4.88 -5.70
N ILE A 215 -11.77 -3.58 -5.98
CA ILE A 215 -10.75 -3.03 -6.89
C ILE A 215 -9.54 -2.62 -6.05
N ALA A 216 -8.43 -3.34 -6.24
CA ALA A 216 -7.20 -3.22 -5.46
C ALA A 216 -6.28 -2.09 -5.95
N ALA A 217 -6.32 -1.80 -7.25
CA ALA A 217 -5.62 -0.67 -7.88
C ALA A 217 -6.53 -0.06 -8.94
N LEU A 218 -6.52 1.27 -9.03
CA LEU A 218 -7.27 2.04 -10.02
C LEU A 218 -6.43 3.25 -10.45
N ASP A 219 -6.02 3.28 -11.71
CA ASP A 219 -5.11 4.28 -12.25
C ASP A 219 -5.78 5.10 -13.34
N PHE A 220 -5.67 6.43 -13.26
CA PHE A 220 -6.01 7.36 -14.33
C PHE A 220 -4.77 7.60 -15.19
N ARG A 221 -4.72 6.96 -16.36
CA ARG A 221 -3.52 6.91 -17.21
C ARG A 221 -3.12 8.27 -17.80
N PRO A 222 -4.03 9.11 -18.33
CA PRO A 222 -3.69 10.43 -18.89
C PRO A 222 -2.96 11.37 -17.92
N ALA A 223 -3.29 11.34 -16.63
CA ALA A 223 -2.58 12.14 -15.61
C ALA A 223 -1.42 11.39 -14.93
N ALA A 224 -1.29 10.08 -15.19
CA ALA A 224 -0.43 9.16 -14.45
C ALA A 224 -0.66 9.20 -12.92
N VAL A 225 -1.94 9.22 -12.52
CA VAL A 225 -2.38 9.29 -11.12
C VAL A 225 -2.98 7.95 -10.73
N THR A 226 -2.60 7.45 -9.55
CA THR A 226 -3.25 6.28 -8.94
C THR A 226 -4.25 6.75 -7.89
N LEU A 227 -5.49 6.29 -7.99
CA LEU A 227 -6.59 6.68 -7.10
C LEU A 227 -6.64 5.81 -5.84
N ILE A 228 -6.03 4.62 -5.88
CA ILE A 228 -6.00 3.66 -4.77
C ILE A 228 -4.52 3.41 -4.41
N ASN A 229 -4.01 4.20 -3.45
CA ASN A 229 -2.65 4.11 -2.95
C ASN A 229 -2.60 4.23 -1.40
N SER A 230 -3.60 3.65 -0.74
CA SER A 230 -3.67 3.59 0.72
C SER A 230 -3.03 2.30 1.24
N ILE A 231 -2.54 2.33 2.48
CA ILE A 231 -1.92 1.18 3.14
C ILE A 231 -2.84 0.61 4.21
N LEU A 232 -2.85 -0.72 4.35
CA LEU A 232 -3.51 -1.41 5.47
C LEU A 232 -2.95 -0.92 6.82
N ARG A 233 -3.84 -0.59 7.76
CA ARG A 233 -3.44 -0.28 9.14
C ARG A 233 -3.01 -1.56 9.85
N ARG A 234 -1.71 -1.75 10.02
CA ARG A 234 -1.08 -2.98 10.56
C ARG A 234 -0.46 -2.75 11.95
N PRO A 235 -0.41 -3.77 12.82
CA PRO A 235 0.47 -3.71 13.99
C PRO A 235 1.93 -3.77 13.54
N GLU A 236 2.76 -2.82 13.96
CA GLU A 236 4.22 -2.86 13.87
C GLU A 236 4.85 -3.11 15.24
N ALA A 237 6.08 -3.63 15.25
CA ALA A 237 6.74 -4.08 16.49
C ALA A 237 6.92 -2.93 17.49
N TYR A 238 7.20 -1.72 17.01
CA TYR A 238 7.39 -0.52 17.80
C TYR A 238 6.11 0.04 18.46
N HIS A 239 4.91 -0.38 18.02
CA HIS A 239 3.64 0.07 18.64
C HIS A 239 3.49 -0.37 20.11
N SER A 240 4.25 -1.38 20.56
CA SER A 240 4.31 -1.74 21.98
C SER A 240 4.97 -0.66 22.83
N ARG A 241 6.03 -0.01 22.32
CA ARG A 241 6.72 1.10 23.00
C ARG A 241 5.80 2.29 23.21
N LEU A 242 5.04 2.66 22.17
CA LEU A 242 4.08 3.77 22.26
C LEU A 242 2.99 3.51 23.32
N ARG A 243 2.47 2.27 23.42
CA ARG A 243 1.52 1.89 24.48
C ARG A 243 2.13 1.90 25.88
N ALA A 244 3.39 1.46 26.01
CA ALA A 244 4.10 1.47 27.29
C ALA A 244 4.40 2.89 27.78
N ALA A 245 4.82 3.77 26.87
CA ALA A 245 5.12 5.18 27.16
C ALA A 245 3.91 5.96 27.72
N THR A 246 2.69 5.63 27.30
CA THR A 246 1.47 6.22 27.88
C THR A 246 1.12 5.73 29.28
N GLY A 247 1.77 4.67 29.78
CA GLY A 247 1.54 4.09 31.11
C GLY A 247 2.65 4.33 32.14
N ALA A 248 3.78 4.93 31.73
CA ALA A 248 4.97 5.09 32.58
C ALA A 248 5.34 6.56 32.79
N THR A 249 5.50 6.97 34.06
CA THR A 249 6.13 8.24 34.42
C THR A 249 7.61 8.21 34.05
N VAL A 250 8.03 9.18 33.24
CA VAL A 250 9.39 9.22 32.64
C VAL A 250 10.46 9.50 33.69
N THR A 251 11.29 8.49 33.99
CA THR A 251 12.54 8.66 34.75
C THR A 251 13.71 8.88 33.78
N GLY A 252 14.39 10.02 33.91
CA GLY A 252 15.37 10.49 32.93
C GLY A 252 16.73 9.80 32.99
N ALA A 253 16.85 8.63 32.36
CA ALA A 253 18.14 8.03 32.01
C ALA A 253 18.43 8.25 30.52
N VAL A 254 19.68 8.61 30.17
CA VAL A 254 20.11 8.85 28.79
C VAL A 254 20.33 7.52 28.08
N ALA A 255 19.24 6.97 27.54
CA ALA A 255 19.26 5.80 26.67
C ALA A 255 19.64 6.17 25.22
N SER A 256 20.02 5.18 24.42
CA SER A 256 20.51 5.37 23.04
C SER A 256 19.45 5.97 22.11
N ILE A 257 19.86 6.36 20.90
CA ILE A 257 18.97 6.91 19.87
C ILE A 257 17.81 5.94 19.55
N HIS A 258 18.03 4.64 19.72
CA HIS A 258 17.04 3.58 19.49
C HIS A 258 16.07 3.33 20.66
N GLU A 259 16.31 3.92 21.83
CA GLU A 259 15.55 3.68 23.07
C GLU A 259 14.71 4.88 23.51
N GLN A 260 15.08 6.10 23.12
CA GLN A 260 14.27 7.29 23.40
C GLN A 260 12.98 7.26 22.57
N THR A 261 11.88 6.87 23.20
CA THR A 261 10.53 6.95 22.63
C THR A 261 10.10 8.41 22.49
N ARG A 262 10.62 9.09 21.46
CA ARG A 262 10.20 10.44 21.06
C ARG A 262 8.89 10.32 20.30
N VAL A 263 7.94 11.17 20.63
CA VAL A 263 6.61 11.20 20.01
C VAL A 263 6.41 12.62 19.49
N LYS A 264 6.19 12.78 18.18
CA LYS A 264 6.00 14.12 17.58
C LYS A 264 4.63 14.70 17.97
N GLU A 265 3.61 13.84 18.04
CA GLU A 265 2.22 14.25 18.25
C GLU A 265 1.58 13.63 19.51
N PRO A 266 0.87 14.41 20.35
CA PRO A 266 0.21 13.88 21.53
C PRO A 266 -1.02 13.03 21.18
N GLY A 267 -1.07 11.82 21.73
CA GLY A 267 -2.25 10.95 21.64
C GLY A 267 -2.27 10.00 20.44
N LEU A 268 -1.12 9.71 19.79
CA LEU A 268 -1.03 8.76 18.67
C LEU A 268 -1.59 7.36 18.97
N GLN A 269 -1.66 6.95 20.24
CA GLN A 269 -2.27 5.68 20.64
C GLN A 269 -3.74 5.54 20.18
N ARG A 270 -4.45 6.65 19.94
CA ARG A 270 -5.84 6.65 19.43
C ARG A 270 -5.96 6.13 17.99
N PHE A 271 -4.87 6.19 17.23
CA PHE A 271 -4.76 5.74 15.83
C PHE A 271 -4.22 4.30 15.72
N LEU A 272 -3.89 3.63 16.84
CA LEU A 272 -3.46 2.22 16.86
C LEU A 272 -4.63 1.24 16.67
N ARG A 273 -5.39 1.44 15.60
CA ARG A 273 -6.46 0.57 15.09
C ARG A 273 -5.90 -0.25 13.94
N TYR A 274 -6.33 -1.51 13.78
CA TYR A 274 -5.79 -2.41 12.76
C TYR A 274 -6.89 -3.01 11.91
N ASP A 275 -6.78 -2.89 10.59
CA ASP A 275 -7.85 -3.35 9.70
C ASP A 275 -7.77 -4.87 9.47
N ARG A 276 -8.91 -5.43 9.06
CA ARG A 276 -9.11 -6.87 8.83
C ARG A 276 -8.69 -7.31 7.42
N TRP A 277 -8.60 -6.37 6.48
CA TRP A 277 -8.37 -6.59 5.05
C TRP A 277 -7.78 -5.32 4.41
N PRO A 278 -7.11 -5.45 3.25
CA PRO A 278 -6.55 -4.31 2.51
C PRO A 278 -7.56 -3.20 2.16
N ARG A 279 -7.03 -1.98 2.01
CA ARG A 279 -7.79 -0.74 1.81
C ARG A 279 -8.07 -0.48 0.32
N HIS A 280 -8.97 -1.28 -0.22
CA HIS A 280 -9.40 -1.34 -1.62
C HIS A 280 -10.78 -0.69 -1.84
N ALA A 281 -11.18 -0.47 -3.11
CA ALA A 281 -12.48 0.12 -3.44
C ALA A 281 -13.60 -0.90 -3.70
N PHE A 282 -14.85 -0.43 -3.59
CA PHE A 282 -16.10 -1.20 -3.80
C PHE A 282 -16.30 -2.40 -2.86
N ARG A 283 -15.80 -2.34 -1.62
CA ARG A 283 -16.03 -3.40 -0.61
C ARG A 283 -17.45 -3.29 -0.05
N VAL A 284 -18.18 -4.39 0.01
CA VAL A 284 -19.56 -4.41 0.54
C VAL A 284 -19.53 -4.79 2.01
N LEU A 285 -20.10 -3.94 2.85
CA LEU A 285 -20.20 -4.13 4.29
C LEU A 285 -21.68 -4.35 4.63
N ILE A 286 -22.02 -5.46 5.29
CA ILE A 286 -23.39 -5.74 5.77
C ILE A 286 -23.35 -5.76 7.28
N PHE A 287 -24.11 -4.89 7.95
CA PHE A 287 -23.97 -4.61 9.38
C PHE A 287 -25.29 -4.19 10.05
N ASP A 288 -25.25 -4.00 11.37
CA ASP A 288 -26.42 -3.61 12.18
C ASP A 288 -26.80 -2.14 11.95
N PRO A 289 -28.06 -1.79 11.61
CA PRO A 289 -28.47 -0.41 11.33
C PRO A 289 -28.29 0.59 12.48
N SER A 290 -28.07 0.14 13.72
CA SER A 290 -27.75 1.02 14.86
C SER A 290 -26.32 1.59 14.83
N ARG A 291 -25.47 1.11 13.92
CA ARG A 291 -24.08 1.56 13.78
C ARG A 291 -23.98 2.94 13.14
N THR A 292 -22.94 3.65 13.52
CA THR A 292 -22.65 5.02 13.12
C THR A 292 -21.36 5.13 12.30
N GLN A 293 -21.12 6.30 11.70
CA GLN A 293 -19.84 6.63 11.08
C GLN A 293 -18.67 6.49 12.08
N ALA A 294 -18.88 6.76 13.37
CA ALA A 294 -17.84 6.60 14.40
C ALA A 294 -17.50 5.12 14.65
N ASP A 295 -18.48 4.21 14.63
CA ASP A 295 -18.22 2.76 14.67
C ASP A 295 -17.38 2.30 13.46
N TYR A 296 -17.70 2.83 12.28
CA TYR A 296 -16.95 2.54 11.05
C TYR A 296 -15.50 3.06 11.13
N GLU A 297 -15.28 4.30 11.55
CA GLU A 297 -13.92 4.86 11.73
C GLU A 297 -13.14 4.08 12.80
N ALA A 298 -13.80 3.65 13.88
CA ALA A 298 -13.22 2.87 14.96
C ALA A 298 -12.89 1.41 14.60
N LEU A 299 -13.36 0.91 13.45
CA LEU A 299 -13.32 -0.51 13.05
C LEU A 299 -14.20 -1.43 13.94
N GLU A 300 -15.26 -0.86 14.49
CA GLU A 300 -16.23 -1.51 15.39
C GLU A 300 -17.61 -1.74 14.75
N LEU A 301 -17.71 -1.55 13.43
CA LEU A 301 -18.92 -1.77 12.64
C LEU A 301 -19.50 -3.21 12.81
N ARG A 302 -18.62 -4.21 12.95
CA ARG A 302 -18.94 -5.65 13.14
C ARG A 302 -19.77 -6.22 12.00
N GLU A 303 -19.41 -5.77 10.81
CA GLU A 303 -19.82 -6.21 9.50
C GLU A 303 -19.53 -7.69 9.23
N ASP A 304 -20.38 -8.32 8.41
CA ASP A 304 -20.24 -9.72 8.03
C ASP A 304 -18.98 -9.93 7.16
N ALA A 305 -18.04 -10.68 7.74
CA ALA A 305 -16.72 -10.93 7.15
C ALA A 305 -16.76 -11.80 5.89
N ALA A 306 -17.77 -12.66 5.74
CA ALA A 306 -17.90 -13.54 4.59
C ALA A 306 -18.28 -12.76 3.32
N PHE A 307 -19.01 -11.65 3.47
CA PHE A 307 -19.28 -10.72 2.36
C PHE A 307 -18.20 -9.65 2.21
N ALA A 308 -17.69 -9.11 3.32
CA ALA A 308 -16.71 -8.03 3.28
C ALA A 308 -15.32 -8.46 2.78
N GLY A 309 -14.82 -9.63 3.20
CA GLY A 309 -13.48 -10.13 2.85
C GLY A 309 -13.46 -11.55 2.24
N GLY A 310 -14.62 -12.15 1.99
CA GLY A 310 -14.71 -13.48 1.39
C GLY A 310 -14.43 -13.48 -0.12
N ALA A 311 -14.13 -14.67 -0.66
CA ALA A 311 -13.89 -14.85 -2.08
C ALA A 311 -15.19 -14.84 -2.90
N PHE A 312 -15.18 -14.13 -4.01
CA PHE A 312 -16.25 -14.11 -5.01
C PHE A 312 -15.88 -15.00 -6.21
N SER A 313 -16.85 -15.71 -6.76
CA SER A 313 -16.73 -16.41 -8.03
C SER A 313 -17.02 -15.46 -9.20
N ILE A 314 -16.21 -15.53 -10.25
CA ILE A 314 -16.45 -14.83 -11.52
C ILE A 314 -17.53 -15.60 -12.29
N LYS A 315 -18.64 -14.93 -12.64
CA LYS A 315 -19.72 -15.48 -13.49
C LYS A 315 -19.50 -15.14 -14.96
N ASN A 316 -18.99 -13.95 -15.26
CA ASN A 316 -18.52 -13.55 -16.59
C ASN A 316 -17.54 -12.37 -16.47
N SER A 317 -16.77 -12.14 -17.53
CA SER A 317 -15.88 -10.99 -17.69
C SER A 317 -15.68 -10.68 -19.18
N ALA A 318 -15.75 -9.41 -19.55
CA ALA A 318 -15.49 -8.87 -20.87
C ALA A 318 -14.68 -7.57 -20.74
N ALA A 319 -14.23 -7.00 -21.85
CA ALA A 319 -13.38 -5.80 -21.83
C ALA A 319 -13.96 -4.58 -21.07
N SER A 320 -15.30 -4.47 -21.00
CA SER A 320 -16.03 -3.36 -20.36
C SER A 320 -16.73 -3.73 -19.05
N GLY A 321 -16.56 -4.94 -18.51
CA GLY A 321 -17.26 -5.33 -17.28
C GLY A 321 -17.04 -6.76 -16.79
N ALA A 322 -17.47 -7.03 -15.57
CA ALA A 322 -17.51 -8.38 -15.00
C ALA A 322 -18.62 -8.55 -13.97
N GLU A 323 -19.23 -9.73 -13.95
CA GLU A 323 -20.20 -10.13 -12.94
C GLU A 323 -19.55 -11.11 -11.96
N LEU A 324 -19.53 -10.74 -10.68
CA LEU A 324 -19.06 -11.56 -9.58
C LEU A 324 -20.23 -11.97 -8.68
N PHE A 325 -20.11 -13.10 -7.97
CA PHE A 325 -21.05 -13.46 -6.91
C PHE A 325 -20.39 -14.19 -5.74
N CYS A 326 -20.94 -14.04 -4.54
CA CYS A 326 -20.63 -14.88 -3.39
C CYS A 326 -21.91 -15.26 -2.62
N ALA A 327 -21.89 -16.42 -1.96
CA ALA A 327 -22.97 -16.88 -1.11
C ALA A 327 -22.47 -16.97 0.34
N GLY A 328 -23.22 -16.37 1.26
CA GLY A 328 -22.92 -16.37 2.69
C GLY A 328 -24.19 -16.60 3.52
N SER A 329 -24.01 -16.84 4.81
CA SER A 329 -25.11 -16.88 5.78
C SER A 329 -24.88 -15.73 6.75
N LEU A 330 -25.84 -14.81 6.89
CA LEU A 330 -25.72 -13.74 7.88
C LEU A 330 -25.77 -14.36 9.27
N LEU A 331 -24.64 -14.43 9.96
CA LEU A 331 -24.55 -15.06 11.27
C LEU A 331 -25.19 -14.15 12.33
N PRO A 332 -26.33 -14.53 12.95
CA PRO A 332 -26.86 -13.80 14.08
C PRO A 332 -25.92 -13.97 15.27
N ARG A 333 -25.67 -12.86 15.99
CA ARG A 333 -24.64 -12.72 17.03
C ARG A 333 -24.67 -13.75 18.17
N ASP A 334 -25.75 -14.52 18.33
CA ASP A 334 -26.01 -15.46 19.44
C ASP A 334 -26.54 -16.85 19.02
N ARG A 335 -26.49 -17.25 17.74
CA ARG A 335 -27.05 -18.57 17.31
C ARG A 335 -26.09 -19.47 16.52
N SER A 336 -26.28 -20.78 16.72
CA SER A 336 -25.69 -21.85 15.92
C SER A 336 -25.94 -21.63 14.42
N LYS A 337 -24.97 -22.06 13.58
CA LYS A 337 -24.99 -21.92 12.11
C LYS A 337 -26.24 -22.51 11.41
N ALA A 338 -27.04 -23.33 12.10
CA ALA A 338 -28.14 -24.09 11.52
C ALA A 338 -29.34 -23.25 11.04
N THR A 339 -29.54 -22.03 11.57
CA THR A 339 -30.72 -21.17 11.26
C THR A 339 -30.34 -19.75 10.80
N ALA A 340 -29.15 -19.58 10.20
CA ALA A 340 -28.70 -18.30 9.69
C ALA A 340 -29.24 -18.07 8.25
N PRO A 341 -29.93 -16.95 7.95
CA PRO A 341 -30.52 -16.73 6.63
C PRO A 341 -29.41 -16.61 5.57
N ARG A 342 -29.60 -17.32 4.46
CA ARG A 342 -28.63 -17.35 3.35
C ARG A 342 -28.89 -16.21 2.36
N LEU A 343 -27.85 -15.43 2.11
CA LEU A 343 -27.83 -14.39 1.08
C LEU A 343 -26.84 -14.72 -0.03
N LEU A 344 -27.23 -14.37 -1.25
CA LEU A 344 -26.43 -14.42 -2.46
C LEU A 344 -26.20 -12.97 -2.92
N LEU A 345 -24.96 -12.50 -2.84
CA LEU A 345 -24.56 -11.16 -3.24
C LEU A 345 -23.93 -11.23 -4.64
N PHE A 346 -24.49 -10.48 -5.59
CA PHE A 346 -23.88 -10.23 -6.89
C PHE A 346 -23.26 -8.83 -6.91
N LYS A 347 -22.14 -8.69 -7.63
CA LYS A 347 -21.56 -7.42 -8.06
C LYS A 347 -21.47 -7.40 -9.58
N HIS A 348 -22.03 -6.39 -10.23
CA HIS A 348 -21.83 -6.14 -11.65
C HIS A 348 -20.95 -4.90 -11.80
N PHE A 349 -19.70 -5.10 -12.21
CA PHE A 349 -18.77 -4.02 -12.53
C PHE A 349 -18.89 -3.65 -14.00
N SER A 350 -18.95 -2.34 -14.28
CA SER A 350 -18.78 -1.79 -15.62
C SER A 350 -17.64 -0.77 -15.64
N PHE A 351 -16.92 -0.72 -16.76
CA PHE A 351 -15.76 0.12 -16.97
C PHE A 351 -15.91 0.85 -18.31
N ASN A 352 -16.20 2.15 -18.24
CA ASN A 352 -16.54 2.95 -19.41
C ASN A 352 -15.52 4.08 -19.59
N PRO A 353 -14.79 4.15 -20.72
CA PRO A 353 -13.95 5.31 -21.01
C PRO A 353 -14.83 6.54 -21.32
N CYS A 354 -14.35 7.74 -20.99
CA CYS A 354 -15.06 8.99 -21.23
C CYS A 354 -14.10 10.05 -21.79
N PRO A 355 -14.59 11.11 -22.48
CA PRO A 355 -13.75 12.23 -22.86
C PRO A 355 -13.01 12.81 -21.64
N HIS A 356 -11.68 12.77 -21.67
CA HIS A 356 -10.79 13.20 -20.58
C HIS A 356 -10.94 12.46 -19.24
N GLY A 357 -11.53 11.26 -19.21
CA GLY A 357 -11.77 10.53 -17.96
C GLY A 357 -12.26 9.10 -18.17
N PHE A 358 -12.85 8.52 -17.13
CA PHE A 358 -13.51 7.21 -17.18
C PHE A 358 -14.52 7.08 -16.03
N GLU A 359 -15.45 6.16 -16.18
CA GLU A 359 -16.40 5.74 -15.15
C GLU A 359 -16.15 4.28 -14.77
N VAL A 360 -16.16 4.00 -13.47
CA VAL A 360 -16.25 2.63 -12.94
C VAL A 360 -17.46 2.57 -12.03
N ALA A 361 -18.43 1.73 -12.38
CA ALA A 361 -19.62 1.50 -11.58
C ALA A 361 -19.65 0.07 -11.04
N CYS A 362 -20.33 -0.12 -9.91
CA CYS A 362 -20.59 -1.42 -9.31
C CYS A 362 -22.06 -1.50 -8.86
N GLU A 363 -22.92 -2.16 -9.63
CA GLU A 363 -24.27 -2.50 -9.15
C GLU A 363 -24.17 -3.69 -8.19
N ILE A 364 -24.74 -3.56 -6.98
CA ILE A 364 -24.86 -4.67 -6.04
C ILE A 364 -26.30 -5.21 -6.04
N ARG A 365 -26.43 -6.54 -6.00
CA ARG A 365 -27.74 -7.19 -5.90
C ARG A 365 -27.71 -8.28 -4.84
N LEU A 366 -28.41 -8.07 -3.75
CA LEU A 366 -28.62 -9.05 -2.70
C LEU A 366 -29.88 -9.87 -3.00
N LYS A 367 -29.78 -11.20 -2.91
CA LYS A 367 -30.92 -12.12 -3.00
C LYS A 367 -30.95 -13.03 -1.76
N GLY A 368 -32.02 -12.94 -0.98
CA GLY A 368 -32.37 -13.93 0.05
C GLY A 368 -33.51 -14.82 -0.41
N LYS A 369 -33.61 -16.04 0.15
CA LYS A 369 -34.83 -16.88 0.04
C LYS A 369 -35.83 -16.62 1.16
N GLU A 370 -35.33 -16.13 2.29
CA GLU A 370 -36.08 -15.89 3.52
C GLU A 370 -36.10 -14.38 3.79
N LEU A 371 -37.17 -13.89 4.42
CA LEU A 371 -37.18 -12.55 5.01
C LEU A 371 -36.22 -12.51 6.20
N LEU A 372 -35.45 -11.43 6.31
CA LEU A 372 -34.58 -11.23 7.46
C LEU A 372 -35.42 -10.85 8.69
N GLU A 373 -35.20 -11.53 9.81
CA GLU A 373 -35.89 -11.23 11.10
C GLU A 373 -35.63 -9.81 11.61
N LYS A 374 -34.53 -9.19 11.17
CA LYS A 374 -34.10 -7.84 11.51
C LYS A 374 -33.61 -7.10 10.26
N PRO A 375 -33.81 -5.77 10.16
CA PRO A 375 -33.20 -4.97 9.12
C PRO A 375 -31.67 -5.03 9.21
N VAL A 376 -31.00 -4.90 8.06
CA VAL A 376 -29.55 -4.80 7.95
C VAL A 376 -29.19 -3.57 7.12
N ALA A 377 -28.12 -2.89 7.51
CA ALA A 377 -27.56 -1.81 6.72
C ALA A 377 -26.54 -2.38 5.72
N VAL A 378 -26.44 -1.76 4.55
CA VAL A 378 -25.51 -2.15 3.48
C VAL A 378 -24.69 -0.94 3.08
N GLY A 379 -23.40 -0.98 3.39
CA GLY A 379 -22.43 0.04 3.00
C GLY A 379 -21.57 -0.42 1.82
N MET A 380 -21.08 0.54 1.04
CA MET A 380 -20.03 0.32 0.04
C MET A 380 -18.83 1.19 0.38
N GLU A 381 -17.76 0.57 0.89
CA GLU A 381 -16.49 1.22 1.18
C GLU A 381 -15.69 1.39 -0.13
N SER A 382 -15.36 2.63 -0.46
CA SER A 382 -14.49 2.98 -1.57
C SER A 382 -13.37 3.90 -1.12
N ILE A 383 -12.13 3.42 -1.24
CA ILE A 383 -10.94 4.15 -0.84
C ILE A 383 -10.43 5.00 -2.00
N ILE A 384 -10.17 6.28 -1.73
CA ILE A 384 -9.59 7.23 -2.68
C ILE A 384 -8.42 7.91 -1.96
N ASN A 385 -7.24 7.92 -2.57
CA ASN A 385 -6.03 8.55 -2.04
C ASN A 385 -5.71 9.81 -2.84
N LEU A 386 -5.77 10.96 -2.20
CA LEU A 386 -5.31 12.24 -2.73
C LEU A 386 -4.25 12.78 -1.75
N LEU A 387 -3.13 13.26 -2.29
CA LEU A 387 -1.95 13.58 -1.48
C LEU A 387 -2.14 14.88 -0.70
N ALA A 388 -1.39 15.02 0.40
CA ALA A 388 -1.32 16.23 1.22
C ALA A 388 -2.71 16.75 1.64
N PRO A 389 -3.47 15.97 2.46
CA PRO A 389 -4.89 16.22 2.70
C PRO A 389 -5.19 17.57 3.36
N SER A 390 -4.21 18.19 4.03
CA SER A 390 -4.32 19.52 4.66
C SER A 390 -4.27 20.71 3.68
N GLU A 391 -3.84 20.51 2.43
CA GLU A 391 -3.63 21.62 1.48
C GLU A 391 -4.95 22.16 0.89
N PRO A 392 -5.08 23.47 0.64
CA PRO A 392 -6.36 24.12 0.32
C PRO A 392 -6.89 23.83 -1.10
N ASP A 393 -6.05 23.33 -2.00
CA ASP A 393 -6.41 22.85 -3.35
C ASP A 393 -6.74 21.35 -3.37
N ARG A 394 -6.78 20.68 -2.20
CA ARG A 394 -7.33 19.32 -2.04
C ARG A 394 -8.52 19.35 -1.10
N PHE A 395 -9.71 19.05 -1.60
CA PHE A 395 -10.94 19.23 -0.85
C PHE A 395 -12.10 18.34 -1.32
N PHE A 396 -13.02 18.08 -0.38
CA PHE A 396 -14.40 17.69 -0.68
C PHE A 396 -15.19 18.94 -1.07
N GLU A 397 -15.93 18.89 -2.17
CA GLU A 397 -16.88 19.92 -2.54
C GLU A 397 -18.26 19.57 -1.94
N THR A 398 -18.77 20.42 -1.06
CA THR A 398 -20.04 20.21 -0.34
C THR A 398 -20.98 21.40 -0.55
N PRO A 399 -22.30 21.27 -0.29
CA PRO A 399 -23.23 22.40 -0.34
C PRO A 399 -22.88 23.57 0.60
N ALA A 400 -22.13 23.30 1.68
CA ALA A 400 -21.64 24.31 2.62
C ALA A 400 -20.30 24.96 2.20
N GLY A 401 -19.72 24.54 1.06
CA GLY A 401 -18.42 24.98 0.56
C GLY A 401 -17.38 23.86 0.54
N ARG A 402 -16.11 24.24 0.43
CA ARG A 402 -14.97 23.30 0.40
C ARG A 402 -14.65 22.82 1.80
N MET A 403 -14.53 21.51 1.98
CA MET A 403 -14.08 20.88 3.23
C MET A 403 -12.76 20.16 3.01
N ASN A 404 -11.85 20.27 3.97
CA ASN A 404 -10.51 19.67 3.90
C ASN A 404 -10.58 18.12 3.85
N LEU A 405 -9.62 17.46 3.19
CA LEU A 405 -9.62 15.99 3.07
C LEU A 405 -9.35 15.23 4.38
N ARG A 406 -8.89 15.92 5.44
CA ARG A 406 -8.85 15.36 6.81
C ARG A 406 -10.22 15.25 7.49
N LEU A 407 -11.31 15.62 6.82
CA LEU A 407 -12.67 15.47 7.34
C LEU A 407 -12.92 14.03 7.82
N SER A 408 -13.38 13.89 9.06
CA SER A 408 -14.11 12.72 9.53
C SER A 408 -15.55 13.14 9.84
N GLY A 409 -16.52 12.32 9.45
CA GLY A 409 -17.94 12.56 9.67
C GLY A 409 -18.81 12.14 8.49
N THR A 410 -20.02 12.70 8.43
CA THR A 410 -21.04 12.33 7.45
C THR A 410 -21.28 13.46 6.45
N LEU A 411 -21.30 13.13 5.16
CA LEU A 411 -21.64 14.05 4.06
C LEU A 411 -22.94 13.61 3.35
N PRO A 412 -23.71 14.55 2.77
CA PRO A 412 -24.97 14.23 2.13
C PRO A 412 -24.79 13.42 0.83
N ALA A 413 -25.67 12.44 0.63
CA ALA A 413 -25.86 11.72 -0.64
C ALA A 413 -26.73 12.54 -1.63
N PRO A 414 -26.82 12.19 -2.94
CA PRO A 414 -26.21 11.02 -3.61
C PRO A 414 -24.90 11.31 -4.34
N ILE A 415 -24.39 12.54 -4.33
CA ILE A 415 -23.17 12.93 -5.07
C ILE A 415 -22.13 13.50 -4.10
N LEU A 416 -20.95 12.89 -4.09
CA LEU A 416 -19.75 13.39 -3.43
C LEU A 416 -18.71 13.76 -4.49
N ARG A 417 -18.19 14.99 -4.42
CA ARG A 417 -17.11 15.45 -5.30
C ARG A 417 -15.85 15.72 -4.50
N ILE A 418 -14.72 15.31 -5.08
CA ILE A 418 -13.40 15.41 -4.46
C ILE A 418 -12.42 15.91 -5.53
N GLU A 419 -11.56 16.86 -5.18
CA GLU A 419 -10.58 17.44 -6.10
C GLU A 419 -9.16 17.39 -5.51
N ASP A 420 -8.18 17.12 -6.38
CA ASP A 420 -6.75 17.33 -6.12
C ASP A 420 -6.19 18.24 -7.21
N GLY A 421 -6.12 19.55 -6.91
CA GLY A 421 -5.71 20.59 -7.85
C GLY A 421 -4.28 20.43 -8.36
N TRP A 422 -3.38 19.95 -7.51
CA TRP A 422 -1.99 19.64 -7.87
C TRP A 422 -1.86 18.49 -8.86
N GLN A 423 -2.57 17.39 -8.63
CA GLN A 423 -2.60 16.27 -9.57
C GLN A 423 -3.55 16.52 -10.76
N ARG A 424 -4.34 17.60 -10.71
CA ARG A 424 -5.36 18.00 -11.69
C ARG A 424 -6.41 16.91 -11.93
N VAL A 425 -6.83 16.26 -10.84
CA VAL A 425 -7.82 15.18 -10.87
C VAL A 425 -9.05 15.58 -10.05
N ARG A 426 -10.23 15.28 -10.59
CA ARG A 426 -11.50 15.35 -9.88
C ARG A 426 -12.17 13.98 -9.91
N VAL A 427 -12.66 13.54 -8.76
CA VAL A 427 -13.45 12.32 -8.62
C VAL A 427 -14.87 12.71 -8.22
N SER A 428 -15.87 12.14 -8.88
CA SER A 428 -17.28 12.29 -8.53
C SER A 428 -17.87 10.92 -8.24
N VAL A 429 -18.20 10.66 -6.98
CA VAL A 429 -18.89 9.43 -6.55
C VAL A 429 -20.38 9.68 -6.62
N HIS A 430 -21.10 8.87 -7.38
CA HIS A 430 -22.55 8.90 -7.49
C HIS A 430 -23.15 7.61 -6.90
N ALA A 431 -23.91 7.75 -5.82
CA ALA A 431 -24.54 6.67 -5.08
C ALA A 431 -26.03 6.96 -4.87
N PRO A 432 -26.89 6.75 -5.89
CA PRO A 432 -28.29 7.19 -5.88
C PRO A 432 -29.18 6.50 -4.83
N LEU A 433 -28.73 5.40 -4.24
CA LEU A 433 -29.44 4.65 -3.18
C LEU A 433 -28.78 4.81 -1.80
N ALA A 434 -27.74 5.63 -1.65
CA ALA A 434 -27.13 5.89 -0.36
C ALA A 434 -27.91 6.93 0.43
N GLU A 435 -28.08 6.70 1.74
CA GLU A 435 -28.65 7.70 2.66
C GLU A 435 -27.66 8.83 2.94
N ALA A 436 -26.38 8.50 3.08
CA ALA A 436 -25.28 9.44 3.28
C ALA A 436 -23.92 8.81 2.91
N PHE A 437 -22.87 9.64 2.84
CA PHE A 437 -21.48 9.20 2.77
C PHE A 437 -20.83 9.27 4.15
N TRP A 438 -20.24 8.17 4.61
CA TRP A 438 -19.41 8.13 5.82
C TRP A 438 -17.94 8.32 5.43
N ILE A 439 -17.34 9.43 5.85
CA ILE A 439 -15.95 9.78 5.56
C ILE A 439 -15.10 9.45 6.78
N ALA A 440 -14.00 8.73 6.57
CA ALA A 440 -13.07 8.32 7.63
C ALA A 440 -11.63 8.34 7.10
N PRO A 441 -10.72 9.17 7.65
CA PRO A 441 -9.31 9.14 7.29
C PRO A 441 -8.62 7.79 7.62
N ILE A 442 -7.66 7.39 6.78
CA ILE A 442 -6.80 6.23 7.00
C ILE A 442 -5.46 6.71 7.58
N GLU A 443 -5.44 6.97 8.88
CA GLU A 443 -4.23 7.33 9.61
C GLU A 443 -3.43 6.09 10.03
N THR A 444 -2.11 6.13 9.89
CA THR A 444 -1.17 5.08 10.35
C THR A 444 -0.11 5.70 11.22
N VAL A 445 0.17 5.07 12.37
CA VAL A 445 1.35 5.41 13.18
C VAL A 445 2.58 4.73 12.58
N SER A 446 3.67 5.48 12.45
CA SER A 446 4.95 5.03 11.94
C SER A 446 6.11 5.54 12.82
N GLU A 447 7.27 4.90 12.68
CA GLU A 447 8.50 5.34 13.35
C GLU A 447 9.41 6.06 12.34
N SER A 448 9.87 7.26 12.72
CA SER A 448 10.86 8.07 11.99
C SER A 448 12.10 8.32 12.85
N GLU A 449 13.21 8.79 12.26
CA GLU A 449 14.43 9.19 12.99
C GLU A 449 14.20 10.25 14.08
N GLU A 450 13.17 11.09 13.91
CA GLU A 450 12.81 12.16 14.84
C GLU A 450 11.77 11.73 15.90
N GLY A 451 11.16 10.55 15.75
CA GLY A 451 10.15 10.01 16.65
C GLY A 451 8.92 9.43 15.93
N PHE A 452 7.92 9.03 16.72
CA PHE A 452 6.62 8.55 16.23
C PHE A 452 5.77 9.67 15.62
N GLU A 453 5.18 9.38 14.46
CA GLU A 453 4.22 10.19 13.70
C GLU A 453 3.07 9.31 13.19
#